data_AF-A0A1D1XRZ3-F1
#
_entry.id   AF-A0A1D1XRZ3-F1
#
_cell.length_a   1.000
_cell.length_b   1.000
_cell.length_c   1.000
_cell.angle_alpha   90.00
_cell.angle_beta   90.00
_cell.angle_gamma   90.00
#
_symmetry.space_group_name_H-M   'P 1'
#
loop_
_entity.id
_entity.type
_entity.pdbx_description
1 polymer ?
#
loop_
_entity_poly.entity_id
_entity_poly.type
_entity_poly.pdbx_seq_one_letter_code
_entity_poly.pdbx_strand_id
1 'polypeptide(L)'
;EETSSKLPPCGHGSEEGRVGDRAAMGDERVKEEALQILGVFQALPRLVVFDLDYTLWPFYCDCRSKREMPSLYPHAKGILYALKDKGIDVAIASRSSTPDIAKTFLDKLGIKSIFGAQVSLISPFSIYNSLML
;
A
#
# COMPACT_ATOMS: atom_id res chain seq x y z
N GLU A 1 62.97 -17.76 -4.70
CA GLU A 1 61.92 -16.73 -4.82
C GLU A 1 60.72 -17.35 -5.49
N GLU A 2 59.62 -17.52 -4.77
CA GLU A 2 58.29 -17.63 -5.37
C GLU A 2 57.30 -17.16 -4.31
N THR A 3 56.86 -15.91 -4.45
CA THR A 3 56.00 -15.20 -3.49
C THR A 3 54.54 -15.51 -3.80
N SER A 4 53.95 -16.40 -3.01
CA SER A 4 52.51 -16.68 -3.03
C SER A 4 51.74 -15.45 -2.52
N SER A 5 51.13 -14.71 -3.46
CA SER A 5 50.30 -13.54 -3.16
C SER A 5 48.91 -14.00 -2.73
N LYS A 6 48.64 -13.85 -1.42
CA LYS A 6 47.35 -14.13 -0.79
C LYS A 6 46.42 -12.92 -1.02
N LEU A 7 45.42 -13.07 -1.88
CA LEU A 7 44.35 -12.09 -2.06
C LEU A 7 43.49 -12.00 -0.78
N PRO A 8 43.02 -10.80 -0.39
CA PRO A 8 42.12 -10.65 0.75
C PRO A 8 40.72 -11.23 0.43
N PRO A 9 40.00 -11.80 1.42
CA PRO A 9 38.66 -12.30 1.20
C PRO A 9 37.71 -11.13 0.91
N CYS A 10 36.91 -11.27 -0.15
CA CYS A 10 35.79 -10.38 -0.44
C CYS A 10 34.79 -10.45 0.71
N GLY A 11 34.69 -9.37 1.48
CA GLY A 11 33.67 -9.22 2.51
C GLY A 11 32.28 -9.25 1.88
N HIS A 12 31.49 -10.27 2.18
CA HIS A 12 30.04 -10.23 2.01
C HIS A 12 29.48 -9.28 3.06
N GLY A 13 29.33 -8.00 2.69
CA GLY A 13 28.48 -7.07 3.42
C GLY A 13 27.03 -7.36 3.06
N SER A 14 26.29 -7.97 3.97
CA SER A 14 24.84 -8.09 3.88
C SER A 14 24.19 -6.71 4.10
N GLU A 15 23.92 -5.99 3.00
CA GLU A 15 23.16 -4.73 2.99
C GLU A 15 21.63 -4.92 3.01
N GLU A 16 21.13 -6.09 3.43
CA GLU A 16 19.68 -6.39 3.38
C GLU A 16 18.87 -5.82 4.56
N GLY A 17 19.50 -5.17 5.55
CA GLY A 17 18.81 -4.65 6.74
C GLY A 17 18.41 -3.17 6.73
N ARG A 18 18.92 -2.34 5.81
CA ARG A 18 18.86 -0.87 5.97
C ARG A 18 17.67 -0.19 5.28
N VAL A 19 17.04 -0.85 4.31
CA VAL A 19 15.96 -0.26 3.50
C VAL A 19 14.62 -0.31 4.22
N GLY A 20 14.33 -1.40 4.95
CA GLY A 20 13.08 -1.56 5.71
C GLY A 20 12.92 -0.51 6.82
N ASP A 21 13.98 -0.25 7.57
CA ASP A 21 13.96 0.71 8.68
C ASP A 21 13.69 2.15 8.21
N ARG A 22 14.25 2.56 7.06
CA ARG A 22 14.01 3.91 6.53
C ARG A 22 12.57 4.12 6.06
N ALA A 23 11.98 3.11 5.43
CA ALA A 23 10.59 3.18 4.99
C ALA A 23 9.63 3.23 6.19
N ALA A 24 9.87 2.41 7.21
CA ALA A 24 9.10 2.42 8.45
C ALA A 24 9.19 3.77 9.19
N MET A 25 10.40 4.35 9.27
CA MET A 25 10.60 5.70 9.82
C MET A 25 9.88 6.78 9.00
N GLY A 26 9.77 6.61 7.68
CA GLY A 26 8.99 7.49 6.82
C GLY A 26 7.50 7.40 7.11
N ASP A 27 6.96 6.17 7.19
CA ASP A 27 5.55 5.92 7.51
C ASP A 27 5.16 6.53 8.86
N GLU A 28 6.00 6.38 9.89
CA GLU A 28 5.71 6.89 11.24
C GLU A 28 5.66 8.42 11.28
N ARG A 29 6.59 9.10 10.61
CA ARG A 29 6.57 10.57 10.50
C ARG A 29 5.30 11.08 9.84
N VAL A 30 4.90 10.44 8.74
CA VAL A 30 3.66 10.80 8.02
C VAL A 30 2.43 10.57 8.90
N LYS A 31 2.43 9.47 9.66
CA LYS A 31 1.36 9.16 10.61
C LYS A 31 1.27 10.23 11.71
N GLU A 32 2.39 10.63 12.31
CA GLU A 32 2.44 11.68 13.34
C GLU A 32 1.90 13.01 12.80
N GLU A 33 2.34 13.44 11.62
CA GLU A 33 1.84 14.65 10.96
C GLU A 33 0.33 14.58 10.70
N ALA A 34 -0.17 13.45 10.19
CA ALA A 34 -1.60 13.24 9.97
C ALA A 34 -2.40 13.27 11.30
N LEU A 35 -1.87 12.67 12.38
CA LEU A 35 -2.49 12.71 13.71
C LEU A 35 -2.56 14.13 14.28
N GLN A 36 -1.53 14.95 14.05
CA GLN A 36 -1.53 16.36 14.44
C GLN A 36 -2.63 17.12 13.70
N ILE A 37 -2.72 16.96 12.38
CA ILE A 37 -3.76 17.60 11.56
C ILE A 37 -5.16 17.20 12.05
N LEU A 38 -5.40 15.90 12.22
CA LEU A 38 -6.67 15.39 12.74
C LEU A 38 -6.98 15.90 14.15
N GLY A 39 -5.96 16.16 14.97
CA GLY A 39 -6.10 16.71 16.32
C GLY A 39 -6.53 18.18 16.38
N VAL A 40 -6.39 18.95 15.29
CA VAL A 40 -6.82 20.36 15.23
C VAL A 40 -8.35 20.49 15.10
N PHE A 41 -9.02 19.47 14.56
CA PHE A 41 -10.44 19.52 14.31
C PHE A 41 -11.26 19.05 15.52
N GLN A 42 -12.29 19.82 15.89
CA GLN A 42 -13.21 19.45 16.97
C GLN A 42 -14.18 18.32 16.57
N ALA A 43 -14.48 18.20 15.28
CA ALA A 43 -15.35 17.17 14.74
C ALA A 43 -14.62 16.43 13.61
N LEU A 44 -14.58 15.10 13.71
CA LEU A 44 -13.98 14.23 12.71
C LEU A 44 -15.06 13.42 11.98
N PRO A 45 -14.84 13.07 10.70
CA PRO A 45 -15.73 12.18 9.99
C PRO A 45 -15.76 10.82 10.68
N ARG A 46 -16.91 10.14 10.62
CA ARG A 46 -17.03 8.77 11.13
C ARG A 46 -16.47 7.72 10.17
N LEU A 47 -16.47 8.03 8.88
CA LEU A 47 -16.06 7.14 7.80
C LEU A 47 -15.28 7.93 6.74
N VAL A 48 -14.16 7.38 6.29
CA VAL A 48 -13.41 7.83 5.11
C VAL A 48 -13.35 6.68 4.10
N VAL A 49 -13.73 6.97 2.85
CA VAL A 49 -13.75 5.97 1.78
C VAL A 49 -12.66 6.32 0.76
N PHE A 50 -11.80 5.34 0.45
CA PHE A 50 -10.74 5.47 -0.56
C PHE A 50 -11.09 4.68 -1.82
N ASP A 51 -10.79 5.24 -2.98
CA ASP A 51 -10.56 4.42 -4.19
C ASP A 51 -9.19 3.73 -4.09
N LEU A 52 -8.88 2.84 -5.03
CA LEU A 52 -7.64 2.09 -5.10
C LEU A 52 -6.70 2.68 -6.14
N ASP A 53 -7.08 2.57 -7.42
CA ASP A 53 -6.25 2.93 -8.56
C ASP A 53 -5.98 4.43 -8.57
N TYR A 54 -4.70 4.81 -8.65
CA TYR A 54 -4.22 6.20 -8.56
C TYR A 54 -4.62 6.95 -7.28
N THR A 55 -5.05 6.22 -6.24
CA THR A 55 -5.34 6.78 -4.91
C THR A 55 -4.41 6.19 -3.86
N LEU A 56 -4.41 4.86 -3.70
CA LEU A 56 -3.51 4.18 -2.78
C LEU A 56 -2.20 3.77 -3.46
N TRP A 57 -2.28 3.39 -4.74
CA TRP A 57 -1.13 2.95 -5.54
C TRP A 57 -1.07 3.64 -6.92
N PRO A 58 0.13 3.79 -7.51
CA PRO A 58 0.32 4.58 -8.74
C PRO A 58 0.09 3.76 -10.03
N PHE A 59 -0.95 2.93 -10.09
CA PHE A 59 -1.25 2.10 -11.26
C PHE A 59 -2.73 1.68 -11.32
N TYR A 60 -3.17 1.19 -12.48
CA TYR A 60 -4.42 0.43 -12.62
C TYR A 60 -4.23 -1.02 -12.20
N CYS A 61 -5.06 -1.51 -11.26
CA CYS A 61 -5.00 -2.88 -10.78
C CYS A 61 -5.31 -3.91 -11.87
N ASP A 62 -6.22 -3.56 -12.80
CA ASP A 62 -6.68 -4.44 -13.88
C ASP A 62 -5.57 -4.83 -14.88
N CYS A 63 -4.47 -4.07 -14.94
CA CYS A 63 -3.31 -4.35 -15.79
C CYS A 63 -2.25 -5.23 -15.12
N ARG A 64 -2.50 -5.74 -13.90
CA ARG A 64 -1.50 -6.38 -13.05
C ARG A 64 -1.81 -7.85 -12.82
N SER A 65 -0.83 -8.57 -12.27
CA SER A 65 -0.98 -9.97 -11.86
C SER A 65 -0.89 -10.14 -10.35
N LYS A 66 -1.58 -11.15 -9.81
CA LYS A 66 -1.49 -11.54 -8.38
C LYS A 66 -0.08 -11.88 -7.92
N ARG A 67 0.85 -12.16 -8.83
CA ARG A 67 2.23 -12.53 -8.50
C ARG A 67 3.09 -11.30 -8.20
N GLU A 68 2.75 -10.15 -8.75
CA GLU A 68 3.49 -8.89 -8.53
C GLU A 68 3.41 -8.43 -7.07
N MET A 69 4.50 -7.79 -6.60
CA MET A 69 4.50 -7.08 -5.33
C MET A 69 4.06 -5.63 -5.59
N PRO A 70 2.87 -5.21 -5.15
CA PRO A 70 2.43 -3.84 -5.31
C PRO A 70 3.21 -2.89 -4.40
N SER A 71 3.18 -1.60 -4.73
CA SER A 71 3.68 -0.52 -3.88
C SER A 71 2.58 0.53 -3.66
N LEU A 72 2.59 1.15 -2.49
CA LEU A 72 1.73 2.29 -2.16
C LEU A 72 2.42 3.60 -2.52
N TYR A 73 1.64 4.68 -2.62
CA TYR A 73 2.22 6.01 -2.48
C TYR A 73 2.94 6.14 -1.13
N PRO A 74 4.10 6.82 -1.07
CA PRO A 74 4.94 6.87 0.14
C PRO A 74 4.20 7.31 1.41
N HIS A 75 3.18 8.16 1.28
CA HIS A 75 2.44 8.73 2.41
C HIS A 75 1.17 7.94 2.76
N ALA A 76 0.68 7.08 1.85
CA ALA A 76 -0.64 6.47 1.99
C ALA A 76 -0.75 5.60 3.24
N LYS A 77 0.29 4.81 3.53
CA LYS A 77 0.30 3.91 4.69
C LYS A 77 0.22 4.68 6.02
N GLY A 78 1.05 5.71 6.20
CA GLY A 78 1.00 6.55 7.41
C GLY A 78 -0.36 7.22 7.63
N ILE A 79 -0.99 7.73 6.55
CA ILE A 79 -2.33 8.34 6.61
C ILE A 79 -3.39 7.30 7.04
N LEU A 80 -3.37 6.10 6.45
CA LEU A 80 -4.33 5.03 6.79
C LEU A 80 -4.22 4.63 8.27
N TYR A 81 -3.01 4.53 8.82
CA TYR A 81 -2.82 4.23 10.24
C TYR A 81 -3.25 5.40 11.13
N ALA A 82 -3.02 6.65 10.74
CA ALA A 82 -3.47 7.81 11.51
C ALA A 82 -5.00 7.85 11.65
N LEU A 83 -5.73 7.54 10.57
CA LEU A 83 -7.19 7.43 10.59
C LEU A 83 -7.66 6.31 11.53
N LYS A 84 -7.02 5.13 11.44
CA LYS A 84 -7.31 3.99 12.30
C LYS A 84 -7.08 4.31 13.78
N ASP A 85 -5.96 4.94 14.11
CA ASP A 85 -5.60 5.29 15.49
C ASP A 85 -6.51 6.38 16.08
N LYS A 86 -7.07 7.26 15.23
CA LYS A 86 -8.13 8.20 15.64
C LYS A 86 -9.51 7.57 15.78
N GLY A 87 -9.68 6.28 15.45
CA GLY A 87 -10.96 5.60 15.49
C GLY A 87 -11.93 6.04 14.39
N ILE A 88 -11.40 6.53 13.26
CA ILE A 88 -12.19 6.82 12.06
C ILE A 88 -12.30 5.54 11.24
N ASP A 89 -13.53 5.13 10.89
CA ASP A 89 -13.71 3.96 10.05
C ASP A 89 -13.14 4.22 8.65
N VAL A 90 -12.46 3.23 8.09
CA VAL A 90 -11.89 3.32 6.74
C VAL A 90 -12.52 2.24 5.87
N ALA A 91 -12.95 2.64 4.67
CA ALA A 91 -13.51 1.73 3.67
C ALA A 91 -12.87 1.93 2.29
N ILE A 92 -13.05 0.94 1.44
CA ILE A 92 -12.62 0.98 0.03
C ILE A 92 -13.85 0.96 -0.87
N ALA A 93 -13.84 1.80 -1.90
CA ALA A 93 -14.78 1.78 -3.01
C ALA A 93 -14.03 1.89 -4.34
N SER A 94 -13.95 0.80 -5.11
CA SER A 94 -13.24 0.77 -6.39
C SER A 94 -14.07 0.17 -7.51
N ARG A 95 -13.82 0.65 -8.74
CA ARG A 95 -14.45 0.18 -9.99
C ARG A 95 -13.70 -0.95 -10.69
N SER A 96 -12.61 -1.44 -10.10
CA SER A 96 -11.77 -2.48 -10.70
C SER A 96 -12.60 -3.72 -11.07
N SER A 97 -12.36 -4.23 -12.28
CA SER A 97 -12.95 -5.48 -12.77
C SER A 97 -12.25 -6.73 -12.22
N THR A 98 -11.20 -6.54 -11.41
CA THR A 98 -10.34 -7.59 -10.85
C THR A 98 -10.28 -7.56 -9.31
N PRO A 99 -11.42 -7.76 -8.61
CA PRO A 99 -11.49 -7.63 -7.15
C PRO A 99 -10.61 -8.63 -6.39
N ASP A 100 -10.27 -9.76 -7.00
CA ASP A 100 -9.37 -10.78 -6.47
C ASP A 100 -7.90 -10.33 -6.47
N ILE A 101 -7.46 -9.59 -7.50
CA ILE A 101 -6.13 -8.99 -7.58
C ILE A 101 -6.00 -7.88 -6.54
N ALA A 102 -6.99 -6.99 -6.48
CA ALA A 102 -7.04 -5.91 -5.48
C ALA A 102 -6.95 -6.45 -4.04
N LYS A 103 -7.75 -7.47 -3.69
CA LYS A 103 -7.69 -8.12 -2.37
C LYS A 103 -6.31 -8.72 -2.07
N THR A 104 -5.72 -9.40 -3.05
CA THR A 104 -4.36 -9.96 -2.92
C THR A 104 -3.33 -8.86 -2.66
N PHE A 105 -3.45 -7.71 -3.31
CA PHE A 105 -2.55 -6.58 -3.10
C PHE A 105 -2.71 -5.97 -1.71
N LEU A 106 -3.95 -5.79 -1.24
CA LEU A 106 -4.21 -5.32 0.13
C LEU A 106 -3.64 -6.25 1.20
N ASP A 107 -3.71 -7.57 0.96
CA ASP A 107 -3.08 -8.59 1.81
C ASP A 107 -1.56 -8.46 1.80
N LYS A 108 -0.93 -8.41 0.62
CA LYS A 108 0.53 -8.27 0.47
C LYS A 108 1.08 -6.99 1.08
N LEU A 109 0.33 -5.90 1.01
CA LEU A 109 0.69 -4.60 1.59
C LEU A 109 0.45 -4.53 3.10
N GLY A 110 -0.18 -5.54 3.71
CA GLY A 110 -0.47 -5.59 5.14
C GLY A 110 -1.52 -4.59 5.62
N ILE A 111 -2.26 -3.95 4.71
CA ILE A 111 -3.23 -2.88 5.04
C ILE A 111 -4.69 -3.37 5.05
N LYS A 112 -4.95 -4.63 4.69
CA LYS A 112 -6.33 -5.15 4.66
C LYS A 112 -7.06 -5.04 6.00
N SER A 113 -6.36 -5.21 7.11
CA SER A 113 -6.91 -5.12 8.48
C SER A 113 -7.26 -3.70 8.93
N ILE A 114 -6.97 -2.69 8.10
CA ILE A 114 -7.36 -1.29 8.34
C ILE A 114 -8.80 -1.04 7.87
N PHE A 115 -9.25 -1.76 6.83
CA PHE A 115 -10.53 -1.52 6.21
C PHE A 115 -11.64 -2.34 6.88
N GLY A 116 -12.61 -1.65 7.49
CA GLY A 116 -13.76 -2.28 8.14
C GLY A 116 -14.81 -2.78 7.12
N ALA A 117 -14.85 -2.16 5.94
CA ALA A 117 -15.72 -2.55 4.83
C ALA A 117 -15.02 -2.38 3.48
N GLN A 118 -15.24 -3.31 2.56
CA GLN A 118 -14.71 -3.28 1.20
C GLN A 118 -15.87 -3.43 0.22
N VAL A 119 -16.15 -2.41 -0.58
CA VAL A 119 -17.19 -2.44 -1.61
C VAL A 119 -16.52 -2.41 -2.97
N SER A 120 -16.72 -3.47 -3.76
CA SER A 120 -16.33 -3.49 -5.18
C SER A 120 -17.54 -3.07 -6.00
N LEU A 121 -17.50 -1.88 -6.59
CA LEU A 121 -18.53 -1.43 -7.53
C LEU A 121 -18.17 -2.03 -8.89
N ILE A 122 -18.78 -3.16 -9.23
CA ILE A 122 -18.62 -3.78 -10.54
C ILE A 122 -19.11 -2.77 -11.58
N SER A 123 -18.21 -2.22 -12.38
CA SER A 123 -18.59 -1.33 -13.47
C SER A 123 -19.45 -2.11 -14.48
N PRO A 124 -20.63 -1.60 -14.89
CA PRO A 124 -21.44 -2.25 -15.93
C PRO A 124 -20.72 -2.29 -17.30
N PHE A 125 -19.59 -1.59 -17.47
CA PHE A 125 -18.79 -1.66 -18.69
C PHE A 125 -18.12 -3.02 -18.91
N SER A 126 -17.91 -3.85 -17.88
CA SER A 126 -17.27 -5.16 -18.04
C SER A 126 -18.18 -6.18 -18.74
N ILE A 127 -19.51 -6.02 -18.68
CA ILE A 127 -20.46 -6.93 -19.34
C ILE A 127 -20.42 -6.76 -20.87
N TYR A 128 -20.05 -5.58 -21.39
CA TYR A 128 -20.03 -5.30 -22.82
C TYR A 128 -18.84 -5.93 -23.57
N ASN A 129 -17.74 -6.27 -22.89
CA ASN A 129 -16.62 -6.96 -23.53
C ASN A 129 -16.80 -8.49 -23.59
N SER A 130 -17.78 -9.05 -22.88
CA SER A 130 -18.14 -10.48 -23.04
C SER A 130 -19.19 -10.72 -24.15
N LEU A 131 -19.73 -9.66 -24.73
CA LEU A 131 -20.75 -9.68 -25.81
C LEU A 131 -20.21 -9.19 -27.17
N MET A 132 -18.92 -8.84 -27.24
CA MET A 132 -18.19 -8.51 -28.47
C MET A 132 -17.08 -9.56 -28.73
N LEU A 133 -17.45 -10.84 -28.69
CA LEU A 133 -16.72 -11.95 -29.29
C LEU A 133 -17.71 -12.86 -30.02
#